data_AF-A0A6C0HRR3-F1
#
_entry.id   AF-A0A6C0HRR3-F1
#
_cell.length_a   1.000
_cell.length_b   1.000
_cell.length_c   1.000
_cell.angle_alpha   90.00
_cell.angle_beta   90.00
_cell.angle_gamma   90.00
#
_symmetry.space_group_name_H-M   'P 1'
#
loop_
_entity.id
_entity.type
_entity.pdbx_description
1 polymer ?
#
loop_
_entity_poly.entity_id
_entity_poly.type
_entity_poly.pdbx_seq_one_letter_code
_entity_poly.pdbx_strand_id
1 'polypeptide(L)'
;MGKERVKQSQTVAQVVGQTEPKTPRKKAPVQEPIPVVAETQEVKSDVVVVNEIVEEDELSSSLTDLFSKHLSKLQDLTSFLNGVKADFKLLEKRWSKELRVAQKGMKRKKNANRQPSGFVKPTRISEELADFLEKPHGSEMARTQVTREINTYIRAHSLATGRNINPDAKLLALLKIPPEETLTYFNLQRYMSPHFYKNVKVEVPV
;
A
#
# COMPACT_ATOMS: atom_id res chain seq x y z
N MET A 1 -20.19 -17.45 -30.82
CA MET A 1 -19.38 -16.94 -31.95
C MET A 1 -20.24 -15.93 -32.69
N GLY A 2 -19.88 -14.65 -32.66
CA GLY A 2 -20.65 -13.58 -33.29
C GLY A 2 -20.16 -12.23 -32.78
N LYS A 3 -19.32 -11.58 -33.59
CA LYS A 3 -18.69 -10.29 -33.30
C LYS A 3 -19.73 -9.18 -33.48
N GLU A 4 -19.72 -8.16 -32.62
CA GLU A 4 -20.02 -6.80 -33.09
C GLU A 4 -19.40 -5.72 -32.20
N ARG A 5 -18.73 -4.78 -32.88
CA ARG A 5 -18.10 -3.57 -32.34
C ARG A 5 -19.10 -2.43 -32.45
N VAL A 6 -19.29 -1.65 -31.39
CA VAL A 6 -19.78 -0.26 -31.43
C VAL A 6 -19.04 0.47 -30.30
N LYS A 7 -17.94 1.20 -30.55
CA LYS A 7 -17.80 2.62 -30.92
C LYS A 7 -18.61 3.59 -30.03
N GLN A 8 -17.99 4.75 -29.79
CA GLN A 8 -18.50 5.97 -29.12
C GLN A 8 -18.16 6.06 -27.62
N SER A 9 -17.70 7.17 -27.05
CA SER A 9 -17.32 8.48 -27.58
C SER A 9 -16.50 9.20 -26.51
N GLN A 10 -15.51 9.99 -26.94
CA GLN A 10 -14.93 11.06 -26.14
C GLN A 10 -15.93 12.20 -25.98
N THR A 11 -16.00 12.82 -24.80
CA THR A 11 -16.43 14.23 -24.69
C THR A 11 -15.66 14.89 -23.55
N VAL A 12 -14.92 15.92 -23.95
CA VAL A 12 -14.26 16.92 -23.10
C VAL A 12 -15.29 18.02 -22.84
N ALA A 13 -15.50 18.43 -21.60
CA ALA A 13 -16.04 19.75 -21.29
C ALA A 13 -15.64 20.19 -19.87
N GLN A 14 -14.85 21.24 -19.85
CA GLN A 14 -14.40 22.04 -18.72
C GLN A 14 -15.36 23.24 -18.62
N VAL A 15 -15.93 23.54 -17.43
CA VAL A 15 -16.47 24.89 -17.15
C VAL A 15 -16.23 25.27 -15.69
N VAL A 16 -15.75 26.50 -15.55
CA VAL A 16 -15.35 27.25 -14.36
C VAL A 16 -16.51 28.17 -13.92
N GLY A 17 -16.71 28.33 -12.61
CA GLY A 17 -16.86 29.64 -11.98
C GLY A 17 -18.26 30.19 -11.63
N GLN A 18 -18.33 30.71 -10.39
CA GLN A 18 -19.12 31.86 -9.89
C GLN A 18 -20.63 31.61 -9.65
N THR A 19 -21.35 32.15 -8.65
CA THR A 19 -21.16 33.15 -7.57
C THR A 19 -22.41 33.11 -6.66
N GLU A 20 -22.28 33.53 -5.40
CA GLU A 20 -23.36 33.94 -4.45
C GLU A 20 -24.34 34.99 -5.07
N PRO A 21 -25.51 35.43 -4.49
CA PRO A 21 -25.73 35.66 -3.03
C PRO A 21 -27.20 35.76 -2.47
N LYS A 22 -27.28 36.18 -1.18
CA LYS A 22 -28.33 36.97 -0.47
C LYS A 22 -29.55 36.30 0.23
N THR A 23 -29.47 36.32 1.57
CA THR A 23 -30.53 36.55 2.59
C THR A 23 -31.26 37.90 2.40
N PRO A 24 -32.44 38.24 3.00
CA PRO A 24 -32.63 38.37 4.47
C PRO A 24 -34.07 38.29 5.09
N ARG A 25 -34.14 38.41 6.45
CA ARG A 25 -35.20 39.03 7.32
C ARG A 25 -36.50 38.20 7.60
N LYS A 26 -37.22 38.29 8.74
CA LYS A 26 -37.19 39.10 10.00
C LYS A 26 -38.16 38.52 11.07
N LYS A 27 -38.01 39.05 12.30
CA LYS A 27 -38.58 38.81 13.66
C LYS A 27 -40.10 39.01 13.96
N ALA A 28 -40.53 38.35 15.08
CA ALA A 28 -41.46 38.74 16.19
C ALA A 28 -42.99 38.73 15.93
N PRO A 29 -43.92 38.68 16.94
CA PRO A 29 -43.82 38.98 18.39
C PRO A 29 -44.65 38.09 19.39
N VAL A 30 -44.73 38.52 20.66
CA VAL A 30 -45.39 37.98 21.88
C VAL A 30 -46.63 38.82 22.24
N GLN A 31 -47.71 38.23 22.80
CA GLN A 31 -48.52 38.65 23.99
C GLN A 31 -49.93 38.00 24.07
N GLU A 32 -50.33 37.66 25.31
CA GLU A 32 -51.62 37.18 25.90
C GLU A 32 -52.78 38.22 25.76
N PRO A 33 -54.10 38.02 26.14
CA PRO A 33 -54.66 37.27 27.32
C PRO A 33 -56.11 36.64 27.28
N ILE A 34 -56.41 35.69 28.23
CA ILE A 34 -57.60 35.49 29.16
C ILE A 34 -59.07 35.45 28.57
N PRO A 35 -60.21 34.93 29.17
CA PRO A 35 -60.56 34.27 30.47
C PRO A 35 -61.55 33.04 30.43
N VAL A 36 -62.02 32.62 31.63
CA VAL A 36 -63.38 32.08 32.02
C VAL A 36 -63.49 30.53 32.15
N VAL A 37 -64.09 29.85 33.15
CA VAL A 37 -64.51 29.98 34.59
C VAL A 37 -65.19 28.63 34.96
N ALA A 38 -65.19 28.27 36.26
CA ALA A 38 -66.02 27.25 36.95
C ALA A 38 -65.67 25.76 36.67
N GLU A 39 -65.74 24.80 37.59
CA GLU A 39 -66.53 24.70 38.82
C GLU A 39 -65.91 23.63 39.76
N THR A 40 -66.05 23.86 41.07
CA THR A 40 -65.68 22.99 42.19
C THR A 40 -66.65 21.82 42.33
N GLN A 41 -66.17 20.61 42.71
CA GLN A 41 -66.94 19.67 43.54
C GLN A 41 -66.03 18.63 44.23
N GLU A 42 -66.08 18.62 45.57
CA GLU A 42 -65.52 17.61 46.47
C GLU A 42 -66.46 16.40 46.59
N VAL A 43 -65.94 15.17 46.71
CA VAL A 43 -66.56 14.13 47.56
C VAL A 43 -65.48 13.18 48.10
N LYS A 44 -65.38 13.09 49.43
CA LYS A 44 -64.73 12.01 50.19
C LYS A 44 -65.72 10.86 50.41
N SER A 45 -65.29 9.61 50.28
CA SER A 45 -65.90 8.47 50.97
C SER A 45 -64.96 7.25 51.03
N ASP A 46 -64.51 6.93 52.24
CA ASP A 46 -63.90 5.66 52.68
C ASP A 46 -64.79 4.44 52.43
N VAL A 47 -64.24 3.31 51.96
CA VAL A 47 -64.73 1.94 52.25
C VAL A 47 -63.58 0.90 52.15
N VAL A 48 -63.17 0.40 53.33
CA VAL A 48 -62.89 -1.01 53.73
C VAL A 48 -61.81 -1.84 53.01
N VAL A 49 -60.85 -2.29 53.84
CA VAL A 49 -59.74 -3.23 53.61
C VAL A 49 -60.22 -4.69 53.81
N VAL A 50 -59.48 -5.63 53.20
CA VAL A 50 -59.21 -7.04 53.62
C VAL A 50 -59.79 -8.12 52.69
N ASN A 51 -59.08 -8.40 51.59
CA ASN A 51 -58.60 -9.76 51.24
C ASN A 51 -57.49 -9.79 50.15
N GLU A 52 -56.78 -8.67 49.93
CA GLU A 52 -55.97 -8.37 48.73
C GLU A 52 -54.45 -8.60 48.92
N ILE A 53 -54.02 -9.23 50.02
CA ILE A 53 -52.58 -9.27 50.36
C ILE A 53 -51.82 -10.38 49.62
N VAL A 54 -52.49 -11.41 49.09
CA VAL A 54 -51.82 -12.54 48.38
C VAL A 54 -51.72 -12.30 46.86
N GLU A 55 -52.67 -11.59 46.26
CA GLU A 55 -52.65 -11.29 44.80
C GLU A 55 -51.80 -10.07 44.45
N GLU A 56 -51.66 -9.08 45.35
CA GLU A 56 -50.77 -7.93 45.15
C GLU A 56 -49.27 -8.30 45.14
N ASP A 57 -48.86 -9.30 45.93
CA ASP A 57 -47.48 -9.80 45.97
C ASP A 57 -47.09 -10.57 44.68
N GLU A 58 -48.01 -11.32 44.09
CA GLU A 58 -47.81 -12.01 42.78
C GLU A 58 -47.81 -11.01 41.61
N LEU A 59 -48.67 -9.99 41.63
CA LEU A 59 -48.71 -8.97 40.58
C LEU A 59 -47.50 -8.03 40.62
N SER A 60 -47.07 -7.64 41.83
CA SER A 60 -45.89 -6.79 42.04
C SER A 60 -44.60 -7.52 41.70
N SER A 61 -44.48 -8.80 42.05
CA SER A 61 -43.34 -9.64 41.65
C SER A 61 -43.26 -9.80 40.11
N SER A 62 -44.39 -10.06 39.45
CA SER A 62 -44.47 -10.11 37.98
C SER A 62 -44.07 -8.79 37.29
N LEU A 63 -44.49 -7.64 37.86
CA LEU A 63 -44.09 -6.33 37.36
C LEU A 63 -42.59 -6.06 37.59
N THR A 64 -42.04 -6.48 38.74
CA THR A 64 -40.59 -6.39 38.99
C THR A 64 -39.78 -7.30 38.05
N ASP A 65 -40.32 -8.45 37.66
CA ASP A 65 -39.71 -9.33 36.66
C ASP A 65 -39.70 -8.70 35.27
N LEU A 66 -40.79 -8.03 34.88
CA LEU A 66 -40.86 -7.28 33.62
C LEU A 66 -39.89 -6.09 33.61
N PHE A 67 -39.82 -5.34 34.70
CA PHE A 67 -38.85 -4.25 34.87
C PHE A 67 -37.41 -4.76 34.77
N SER A 68 -37.10 -5.86 35.46
CA SER A 68 -35.78 -6.49 35.44
C SER A 68 -35.42 -6.94 34.02
N LYS A 69 -36.33 -7.61 33.30
CA LYS A 69 -36.14 -8.00 31.89
C LYS A 69 -35.87 -6.79 30.97
N HIS A 70 -36.57 -5.67 31.17
CA HIS A 70 -36.36 -4.45 30.39
C HIS A 70 -35.04 -3.75 30.73
N LEU A 71 -34.62 -3.77 32.01
CA LEU A 71 -33.33 -3.25 32.44
C LEU A 71 -32.18 -4.08 31.84
N SER A 72 -32.32 -5.41 31.78
CA SER A 72 -31.35 -6.29 31.11
C SER A 72 -31.20 -5.94 29.63
N LYS A 73 -32.30 -5.71 28.90
CA LYS A 73 -32.25 -5.28 27.48
C LYS A 73 -31.52 -3.94 27.29
N LEU A 74 -31.66 -3.00 28.24
CA LEU A 74 -30.93 -1.73 28.25
C LEU A 74 -29.41 -1.92 28.48
N GLN A 75 -29.04 -2.85 29.38
CA GLN A 75 -27.65 -3.23 29.60
C GLN A 75 -27.03 -3.92 28.39
N ASP A 76 -27.79 -4.79 27.71
CA ASP A 76 -27.38 -5.43 26.46
C ASP A 76 -27.17 -4.41 25.34
N LEU A 77 -28.07 -3.44 25.20
CA LEU A 77 -27.93 -2.36 24.21
C LEU A 77 -26.69 -1.51 24.48
N THR A 78 -26.41 -1.22 25.75
CA THR A 78 -25.21 -0.48 26.15
C THR A 78 -23.94 -1.28 25.82
N SER A 79 -23.96 -2.58 26.07
CA SER A 79 -22.85 -3.48 25.74
C SER A 79 -22.62 -3.59 24.23
N PHE A 80 -23.70 -3.69 23.45
CA PHE A 80 -23.67 -3.67 21.99
C PHE A 80 -23.08 -2.36 21.46
N LEU A 81 -23.51 -1.22 22.00
CA LEU A 81 -23.03 0.10 21.59
C LEU A 81 -21.53 0.27 21.91
N ASN A 82 -21.06 -0.29 23.02
CA ASN A 82 -19.64 -0.35 23.34
C ASN A 82 -18.87 -1.28 22.39
N GLY A 83 -19.46 -2.40 21.96
CA GLY A 83 -18.92 -3.28 20.91
C GLY A 83 -18.74 -2.53 19.59
N VAL A 84 -19.78 -1.85 19.11
CA VAL A 84 -19.73 -1.04 17.87
C VAL A 84 -18.65 0.05 17.96
N LYS A 85 -18.51 0.71 19.12
CA LYS A 85 -17.42 1.69 19.35
C LYS A 85 -16.03 1.06 19.25
N ALA A 86 -15.86 -0.16 19.76
CA ALA A 86 -14.59 -0.88 19.67
C ALA A 86 -14.28 -1.29 18.23
N ASP A 87 -15.27 -1.80 17.50
CA ASP A 87 -15.15 -2.16 16.08
C ASP A 87 -14.80 -0.95 15.23
N PHE A 88 -15.40 0.21 15.49
CA PHE A 88 -15.07 1.44 14.79
C PHE A 88 -13.61 1.86 14.99
N LYS A 89 -13.09 1.78 16.24
CA LYS A 89 -11.68 2.04 16.53
C LYS A 89 -10.73 1.04 15.85
N LEU A 90 -11.14 -0.23 15.75
CA LEU A 90 -10.38 -1.24 15.02
C LEU A 90 -10.37 -0.96 13.52
N LEU A 91 -11.51 -0.56 12.96
CA LEU A 91 -11.63 -0.17 11.56
C LEU A 91 -10.75 1.04 11.23
N GLU A 92 -10.76 2.07 12.08
CA GLU A 92 -9.89 3.25 11.94
C GLU A 92 -8.40 2.87 11.92
N LYS A 93 -7.98 1.96 12.81
CA LYS A 93 -6.61 1.45 12.85
C LYS A 93 -6.27 0.65 11.58
N ARG A 94 -7.18 -0.20 11.11
CA ARG A 94 -7.00 -0.97 9.87
C ARG A 94 -6.87 -0.03 8.66
N TRP A 95 -7.76 0.94 8.55
CA TRP A 95 -7.73 1.97 7.51
C TRP A 95 -6.41 2.74 7.50
N SER A 96 -5.95 3.20 8.67
CA SER A 96 -4.67 3.91 8.80
C SER A 96 -3.47 3.04 8.39
N LYS A 97 -3.53 1.73 8.67
CA LYS A 97 -2.50 0.77 8.26
C LYS A 97 -2.52 0.54 6.76
N GLU A 98 -3.69 0.35 6.17
CA GLU A 98 -3.86 0.17 4.72
C GLU A 98 -3.41 1.40 3.94
N LEU A 99 -3.78 2.60 4.38
CA LEU A 99 -3.32 3.85 3.75
C LEU A 99 -1.79 3.95 3.73
N ARG A 100 -1.13 3.59 4.84
CA ARG A 100 0.34 3.55 4.94
C ARG A 100 0.95 2.49 4.02
N VAL A 101 0.35 1.31 3.93
CA VAL A 101 0.82 0.23 3.05
C VAL A 101 0.66 0.64 1.58
N ALA A 102 -0.49 1.20 1.19
CA ALA A 102 -0.75 1.68 -0.15
C ALA A 102 0.24 2.80 -0.56
N GLN A 103 0.50 3.76 0.33
CA GLN A 103 1.51 4.81 0.09
C GLN A 103 2.92 4.25 -0.10
N LYS A 104 3.33 3.25 0.69
CA LYS A 104 4.63 2.58 0.53
C LYS A 104 4.71 1.76 -0.76
N GLY A 105 3.63 1.08 -1.13
CA GLY A 105 3.53 0.31 -2.38
C GLY A 105 3.66 1.20 -3.61
N MET A 106 3.04 2.38 -3.61
CA MET A 106 3.15 3.36 -4.69
C MET A 106 4.60 3.86 -4.89
N LYS A 107 5.31 4.16 -3.79
CA LYS A 107 6.73 4.57 -3.84
C LYS A 107 7.65 3.46 -4.36
N ARG A 108 7.39 2.19 -4.00
CA ARG A 108 8.17 1.04 -4.48
C ARG A 108 7.97 0.81 -5.99
N LYS A 109 6.74 0.96 -6.51
CA LYS A 109 6.44 0.84 -7.95
C LYS A 109 7.14 1.89 -8.80
N LYS A 110 7.30 3.13 -8.29
CA LYS A 110 8.06 4.18 -8.99
C LYS A 110 9.56 3.82 -9.19
N ASN A 111 10.13 3.01 -8.30
CA ASN A 111 11.52 2.54 -8.42
C ASN A 111 11.68 1.29 -9.30
N ALA A 112 10.60 0.61 -9.67
CA ALA A 112 10.65 -0.57 -10.53
C ALA A 112 10.82 -0.22 -12.02
N ASN A 113 10.52 1.02 -12.41
CA ASN A 113 10.73 1.54 -13.76
C ASN A 113 12.03 2.37 -13.87
N ARG A 114 13.08 1.96 -13.14
CA ARG A 114 14.41 2.52 -13.35
C ARG A 114 14.91 1.99 -14.69
N GLN A 115 15.25 2.91 -15.60
CA GLN A 115 15.92 2.58 -16.87
C GLN A 115 17.06 1.58 -16.59
N PRO A 116 17.25 0.55 -17.44
CA PRO A 116 18.30 -0.42 -17.24
C PRO A 116 19.62 0.34 -17.08
N SER A 117 20.21 0.24 -15.90
CA SER A 117 21.45 0.93 -15.57
C SER A 117 22.47 0.65 -16.67
N GLY A 118 23.22 1.66 -17.12
CA GLY A 118 24.20 1.52 -18.21
C GLY A 118 25.25 0.43 -18.00
N PHE A 119 25.35 -0.09 -16.77
CA PHE A 119 26.17 -1.24 -16.40
C PHE A 119 25.61 -2.59 -16.90
N VAL A 120 24.30 -2.68 -17.16
CA VAL A 120 23.57 -3.86 -17.67
C VAL A 120 23.32 -3.76 -19.18
N LYS A 121 23.86 -2.75 -19.87
CA LYS A 121 23.71 -2.61 -21.31
C LYS A 121 24.45 -3.75 -22.03
N PRO A 122 23.79 -4.57 -22.86
CA PRO A 122 24.46 -5.54 -23.71
C PRO A 122 25.42 -4.83 -24.66
N THR A 123 26.66 -5.30 -24.71
CA THR A 123 27.70 -4.81 -25.60
C THR A 123 28.35 -6.00 -26.27
N ARG A 124 28.73 -5.87 -27.54
CA ARG A 124 29.54 -6.89 -28.21
C ARG A 124 30.83 -7.11 -27.42
N ILE A 125 31.19 -8.38 -27.25
CA ILE A 125 32.44 -8.81 -26.61
C ILE A 125 33.45 -9.26 -27.68
N SER A 126 34.73 -9.14 -27.38
CA SER A 126 35.81 -9.64 -28.24
C SER A 126 35.76 -11.17 -28.37
N GLU A 127 36.28 -11.70 -29.48
CA GLU A 127 36.37 -13.15 -29.74
C GLU A 127 37.09 -13.91 -28.60
N GLU A 128 38.23 -13.40 -28.12
CA GLU A 128 38.98 -13.99 -27.00
C GLU A 128 38.13 -14.15 -25.72
N LEU A 129 37.22 -13.20 -25.47
CA LEU A 129 36.34 -13.23 -24.29
C LEU A 129 35.15 -14.16 -24.50
N ALA A 130 34.65 -14.27 -25.74
CA ALA A 130 33.63 -15.23 -26.09
C ALA A 130 34.15 -16.68 -25.96
N ASP A 131 35.39 -16.92 -26.41
CA ASP A 131 36.05 -18.22 -26.30
C ASP A 131 36.25 -18.63 -24.83
N PHE A 132 36.68 -17.70 -23.98
CA PHE A 132 36.84 -17.95 -22.55
C PHE A 132 35.52 -18.31 -21.84
N LEU A 133 34.40 -17.75 -22.30
CA LEU A 133 33.06 -17.97 -21.73
C LEU A 133 32.26 -19.07 -22.46
N GLU A 134 32.87 -19.74 -23.44
CA GLU A 134 32.23 -20.77 -24.26
C GLU A 134 30.93 -20.26 -24.92
N LYS A 135 30.97 -19.02 -25.43
CA LYS A 135 29.86 -18.36 -26.13
C LYS A 135 30.17 -18.21 -27.62
N PRO A 136 29.15 -18.12 -28.48
CA PRO A 136 29.37 -17.86 -29.90
C PRO A 136 30.04 -16.50 -30.11
N HIS A 137 30.96 -16.42 -31.09
CA HIS A 137 31.59 -15.17 -31.48
C HIS A 137 30.54 -14.12 -31.88
N GLY A 138 30.77 -12.87 -31.47
CA GLY A 138 29.83 -11.78 -31.73
C GLY A 138 28.61 -11.74 -30.80
N SER A 139 28.53 -12.59 -29.78
CA SER A 139 27.51 -12.50 -28.74
C SER A 139 27.55 -11.12 -28.04
N GLU A 140 26.39 -10.64 -27.62
CA GLU A 140 26.25 -9.39 -26.87
C GLU A 140 26.01 -9.70 -25.40
N MET A 141 26.90 -9.18 -24.55
CA MET A 141 26.79 -9.41 -23.11
C MET A 141 27.09 -8.15 -22.33
N ALA A 142 26.37 -7.96 -21.23
CA ALA A 142 26.59 -6.83 -20.35
C ALA A 142 27.87 -7.04 -19.52
N ARG A 143 28.58 -5.94 -19.23
CA ARG A 143 29.79 -5.97 -18.39
C ARG A 143 29.54 -6.62 -17.02
N THR A 144 28.38 -6.38 -16.40
CA THR A 144 27.96 -7.05 -15.14
C THR A 144 27.99 -8.56 -15.23
N GLN A 145 27.51 -9.11 -16.34
CA GLN A 145 27.38 -10.54 -16.53
C GLN A 145 28.74 -11.16 -16.81
N VAL A 146 29.55 -10.53 -17.66
CA VAL A 146 30.94 -10.95 -17.91
C VAL A 146 31.75 -11.02 -16.61
N THR A 147 31.72 -9.96 -15.81
CA THR A 147 32.47 -9.94 -14.53
C THR A 147 31.95 -10.98 -13.56
N ARG A 148 30.64 -11.28 -13.57
CA ARG A 148 30.07 -12.33 -12.72
C ARG A 148 30.58 -13.71 -13.15
N GLU A 149 30.56 -14.01 -14.44
CA GLU A 149 31.03 -15.29 -14.97
C GLU A 149 32.53 -15.49 -14.71
N ILE A 150 33.35 -14.45 -14.91
CA ILE A 150 34.79 -14.50 -14.57
C ILE A 150 35.00 -14.68 -13.06
N ASN A 151 34.22 -14.02 -12.19
CA ASN A 151 34.31 -14.24 -10.75
C ASN A 151 33.89 -15.65 -10.33
N THR A 152 32.89 -16.23 -11.02
CA THR A 152 32.51 -17.63 -10.82
C THR A 152 33.65 -18.56 -11.24
N TYR A 153 34.30 -18.28 -12.37
CA TYR A 153 35.47 -19.03 -12.84
C TYR A 153 36.62 -18.98 -11.83
N ILE A 154 36.99 -17.78 -11.35
CA ILE A 154 38.06 -17.57 -10.36
C ILE A 154 37.80 -18.36 -9.08
N ARG A 155 36.55 -18.40 -8.61
CA ARG A 155 36.16 -19.17 -7.43
C ARG A 155 36.16 -20.67 -7.69
N ALA A 156 35.67 -21.11 -8.85
CA ALA A 156 35.64 -22.52 -9.22
C ALA A 156 37.06 -23.11 -9.31
N HIS A 157 38.01 -22.34 -9.82
CA HIS A 157 39.42 -22.74 -9.94
C HIS A 157 40.25 -22.38 -8.70
N SER A 158 39.63 -21.91 -7.61
CA SER A 158 40.30 -21.50 -6.37
C SER A 158 41.49 -20.55 -6.57
N LEU A 159 41.39 -19.66 -7.55
CA LEU A 159 42.46 -18.72 -7.92
C LEU A 159 42.51 -17.49 -6.99
N ALA A 160 41.56 -17.35 -6.08
CA ALA A 160 41.48 -16.24 -5.15
C ALA A 160 42.28 -16.51 -3.86
N THR A 161 43.22 -15.64 -3.55
CA THR A 161 43.94 -15.61 -2.25
C THR A 161 43.55 -14.32 -1.52
N GLY A 162 42.35 -14.33 -0.95
CA GLY A 162 41.78 -13.15 -0.28
C GLY A 162 41.40 -12.04 -1.26
N ARG A 163 42.11 -10.90 -1.20
CA ARG A 163 41.88 -9.73 -2.07
C ARG A 163 42.55 -9.86 -3.45
N ASN A 164 43.55 -10.74 -3.54
CA ASN A 164 44.36 -10.93 -4.74
C ASN A 164 43.89 -12.17 -5.51
N ILE A 165 44.09 -12.15 -6.81
CA ILE A 165 43.77 -13.23 -7.73
C ILE A 165 45.10 -13.69 -8.34
N ASN A 166 45.40 -14.98 -8.26
CA ASN A 166 46.53 -15.58 -8.95
C ASN A 166 46.01 -16.09 -10.29
N PRO A 167 46.21 -15.36 -11.41
CA PRO A 167 45.65 -15.75 -12.69
C PRO A 167 46.28 -17.06 -13.18
N ASP A 168 45.44 -17.94 -13.72
CA ASP A 168 45.88 -19.12 -14.45
C ASP A 168 46.26 -18.74 -15.90
N ALA A 169 46.84 -19.68 -16.65
CA ALA A 169 47.27 -19.43 -18.03
C ALA A 169 46.14 -18.90 -18.93
N LYS A 170 44.90 -19.35 -18.71
CA LYS A 170 43.72 -18.91 -19.48
C LYS A 170 43.35 -17.46 -19.15
N LEU A 171 43.31 -17.09 -17.86
CA LEU A 171 42.99 -15.72 -17.45
C LEU A 171 44.11 -14.74 -17.81
N LEU A 172 45.37 -15.18 -17.77
CA LEU A 172 46.53 -14.39 -18.19
C LEU A 172 46.51 -14.11 -19.70
N ALA A 173 46.20 -15.13 -20.52
CA ALA A 173 46.06 -14.99 -21.97
C ALA A 173 44.94 -14.01 -22.35
N LEU A 174 43.82 -14.06 -21.63
CA LEU A 174 42.71 -13.15 -21.85
C LEU A 174 43.05 -11.71 -21.46
N LEU A 175 43.51 -11.48 -20.23
CA LEU A 175 43.62 -10.11 -19.68
C LEU A 175 44.93 -9.39 -20.05
N LYS A 176 45.90 -10.09 -20.66
CA LYS A 176 47.19 -9.54 -21.13
C LYS A 176 47.87 -8.68 -20.04
N ILE A 177 47.86 -9.19 -18.81
CA ILE A 177 48.36 -8.48 -17.63
C ILE A 177 49.90 -8.57 -17.62
N PRO A 178 50.61 -7.46 -17.35
CA PRO A 178 52.05 -7.51 -17.16
C PRO A 178 52.41 -8.35 -15.92
N PRO A 179 53.50 -9.14 -15.96
CA PRO A 179 53.84 -10.08 -14.90
C PRO A 179 54.18 -9.41 -13.56
N GLU A 180 54.49 -8.11 -13.56
CA GLU A 180 54.80 -7.34 -12.35
C GLU A 180 53.56 -6.78 -11.64
N GLU A 181 52.38 -6.86 -12.25
CA GLU A 181 51.18 -6.23 -11.69
C GLU A 181 50.25 -7.24 -11.02
N THR A 182 49.84 -6.92 -9.78
CA THR A 182 48.97 -7.80 -9.00
C THR A 182 47.51 -7.68 -9.46
N LEU A 183 46.93 -8.80 -9.88
CA LEU A 183 45.52 -8.85 -10.25
C LEU A 183 44.64 -8.85 -8.99
N THR A 184 43.74 -7.89 -8.91
CA THR A 184 42.72 -7.80 -7.85
C THR A 184 41.34 -7.61 -8.46
N TYR A 185 40.29 -7.89 -7.68
CA TYR A 185 38.91 -7.65 -8.14
C TYR A 185 38.64 -6.18 -8.55
N PHE A 186 39.39 -5.23 -7.96
CA PHE A 186 39.29 -3.81 -8.32
C PHE A 186 39.90 -3.53 -9.70
N ASN A 187 41.09 -4.08 -9.97
CA ASN A 187 41.79 -3.85 -11.23
C ASN A 187 41.27 -4.72 -12.38
N LEU A 188 40.62 -5.86 -12.10
CA LEU A 188 40.02 -6.75 -13.11
C LEU A 188 39.13 -5.97 -14.09
N GLN A 189 38.34 -5.03 -13.58
CA GLN A 189 37.47 -4.20 -14.40
C GLN A 189 38.24 -3.33 -15.41
N ARG A 190 39.43 -2.85 -15.03
CA ARG A 190 40.30 -2.05 -15.90
C ARG A 190 40.79 -2.89 -17.08
N TYR A 191 41.32 -4.09 -16.82
CA TYR A 191 41.83 -4.99 -17.86
C TYR A 191 40.75 -5.60 -18.73
N MET A 192 39.52 -5.75 -18.25
CA MET A 192 38.41 -6.19 -19.12
C MET A 192 37.91 -5.10 -20.06
N SER A 193 38.19 -3.82 -19.78
CA SER A 193 37.63 -2.71 -20.56
C SER A 193 37.95 -2.72 -22.06
N PRO A 194 39.16 -3.11 -22.50
CA PRO A 194 39.50 -3.24 -23.91
C PRO A 194 38.74 -4.37 -24.64
N HIS A 195 38.27 -5.40 -23.93
CA HIS A 195 37.53 -6.53 -24.51
C HIS A 195 36.05 -6.21 -24.80
N PHE A 196 35.61 -4.99 -24.47
CA PHE A 196 34.29 -4.50 -24.84
C PHE A 196 34.42 -3.48 -25.96
N TYR A 197 33.68 -3.70 -27.04
CA TYR A 197 33.59 -2.69 -28.09
C TYR A 197 32.98 -1.42 -27.51
N LYS A 198 33.73 -0.31 -27.58
CA LYS A 198 33.20 1.00 -27.25
C LYS A 198 32.09 1.27 -28.25
N ASN A 199 30.87 1.43 -27.74
CA ASN A 199 29.73 1.77 -28.56
C ASN A 199 29.92 3.23 -29.00
N VAL A 200 30.72 3.44 -30.05
CA VAL A 200 30.80 4.72 -30.76
C VAL A 200 29.39 4.94 -31.28
N LYS A 201 28.74 5.98 -30.74
CA LYS A 201 27.41 6.39 -31.15
C LYS A 201 27.50 6.68 -32.64
N VAL A 202 27.06 5.74 -33.49
CA VAL A 202 26.90 5.99 -34.92
C VAL A 202 25.69 6.90 -35.02
N GLU A 203 25.94 8.20 -35.03
CA GLU A 203 24.94 9.19 -35.39
C GLU A 203 24.63 8.96 -36.87
N VAL A 204 23.47 8.36 -37.13
CA VAL A 204 22.93 8.21 -38.48
C VAL A 204 22.60 9.62 -38.96
N PRO A 205 23.26 10.15 -40.01
CA PRO A 205 22.87 11.42 -40.57
C PRO A 205 21.45 11.27 -41.15
N VAL A 206 20.57 12.15 -40.68
CA VAL A 206 19.18 12.30 -41.13
C VAL A 206 19.13 12.68 -42.60
#